data_AF-A0A1N7PIF2-F1
#
_entry.id   AF-A0A1N7PIF2-F1
#
_cell.length_a   1.000
_cell.length_b   1.000
_cell.length_c   1.000
_cell.angle_alpha   90.00
_cell.angle_beta   90.00
_cell.angle_gamma   90.00
#
_symmetry.space_group_name_H-M   'P 1'
#
loop_
_entity.id
_entity.type
_entity.pdbx_description
1 polymer ?
#
loop_
_entity_poly.entity_id
_entity_poly.type
_entity_poly.pdbx_seq_one_letter_code
_entity_poly.pdbx_strand_id
1 'polypeptide(L)'
;MIQVDLITKKDLDELRLKIFEDLQKLLSPKKQEVKDWLKSGEVRKILQISAGSLQNLRINGFLNPKKIGGTYYYRKAEIEKLFKE
;
A
#
# COMPACT_ATOMS: atom_id res chain seq x y z
N MET A 1 21.85 47.12 -16.59
CA MET A 1 20.66 47.05 -17.45
C MET A 1 19.64 46.19 -16.75
N ILE A 2 18.40 46.66 -16.58
CA ILE A 2 17.32 45.86 -15.98
C ILE A 2 16.83 44.91 -17.08
N GLN A 3 17.03 43.60 -16.90
CA GLN A 3 16.36 42.60 -17.72
C GLN A 3 14.89 42.56 -17.33
N VAL A 4 14.02 42.92 -18.26
CA VAL A 4 12.58 42.79 -18.10
C VAL A 4 12.18 41.47 -18.75
N ASP A 5 11.97 40.44 -17.93
CA ASP A 5 11.39 39.18 -18.39
C ASP A 5 9.90 39.39 -18.65
N LEU A 6 9.52 39.37 -19.93
CA LEU A 6 8.14 39.45 -20.38
C LEU A 6 7.46 38.10 -20.14
N ILE A 7 6.68 38.04 -19.07
CA ILE A 7 5.85 36.87 -18.76
C ILE A 7 4.68 36.83 -19.74
N THR A 8 4.54 35.73 -20.49
CA THR A 8 3.41 35.51 -21.39
C THR A 8 2.30 34.74 -20.69
N LYS A 9 1.08 34.81 -21.24
CA LYS A 9 -0.04 33.98 -20.74
C LYS A 9 0.27 32.48 -20.79
N LYS A 10 1.08 32.06 -21.77
CA LYS A 10 1.49 30.67 -21.93
C LYS A 10 2.35 30.20 -20.76
N ASP A 11 3.25 31.04 -20.27
CA ASP A 11 4.10 30.71 -19.12
C ASP A 11 3.27 30.49 -17.84
N LEU A 12 2.18 31.25 -17.68
CA LEU A 12 1.22 31.07 -16.57
C LEU A 12 0.43 29.77 -16.70
N ASP A 13 0.02 29.38 -17.90
CA ASP A 13 -0.67 28.12 -18.14
C ASP A 13 0.25 26.91 -17.93
N GLU A 14 1.51 27.00 -18.37
CA GLU A 14 2.54 25.98 -18.10
C GLU A 14 2.83 25.84 -16.61
N LEU A 15 2.94 26.96 -15.90
CA LEU A 15 3.11 26.97 -14.45
C LEU A 15 1.90 26.33 -13.74
N ARG A 16 0.68 26.65 -14.17
CA ARG A 16 -0.55 26.06 -13.61
C ARG A 16 -0.57 24.55 -13.78
N LEU A 17 -0.24 24.04 -14.97
CA LEU A 17 -0.18 22.61 -15.25
C LEU A 17 0.87 21.93 -14.36
N LYS A 18 2.07 22.51 -14.26
CA LYS A 18 3.16 21.96 -13.46
C LYS A 18 2.82 21.89 -11.97
N ILE A 19 2.23 22.95 -11.43
CA ILE A 19 1.75 22.98 -10.03
C ILE A 19 0.68 21.91 -9.83
N PHE A 20 -0.24 21.73 -10.78
CA PHE A 20 -1.29 20.72 -10.68
C PHE A 20 -0.72 19.30 -10.68
N GLU A 21 0.25 19.00 -11.54
CA GLU A 21 0.94 17.70 -11.56
C GLU A 21 1.72 17.43 -10.27
N ASP A 22 2.41 18.44 -9.74
CA ASP A 22 3.19 18.30 -8.51
C ASP A 22 2.27 18.11 -7.30
N LEU A 23 1.14 18.84 -7.25
CA LEU A 23 0.10 18.60 -6.25
C LEU A 23 -0.49 17.20 -6.37
N GLN A 24 -0.78 16.72 -7.59
CA GLN A 24 -1.26 15.36 -7.79
C GLN A 24 -0.26 14.31 -7.30
N LYS A 25 1.05 14.51 -7.52
CA LYS A 25 2.11 13.61 -7.01
C LYS A 25 2.23 13.65 -5.50
N LEU A 26 2.09 14.82 -4.88
CA LEU A 26 2.15 14.99 -3.43
C LEU A 26 0.92 14.42 -2.72
N LEU A 27 -0.26 14.58 -3.33
CA LEU A 27 -1.55 14.08 -2.81
C LEU A 27 -1.77 12.61 -3.17
N SER A 28 -1.09 12.09 -4.19
CA SER A 28 -1.07 10.66 -4.46
C SER A 28 -0.54 9.97 -3.22
N PRO A 29 -1.33 9.12 -2.56
CA PRO A 29 -0.81 8.35 -1.45
C PRO A 29 0.38 7.60 -2.00
N LYS A 30 1.59 7.84 -1.45
CA LYS A 30 2.72 6.92 -1.64
C LYS A 30 2.08 5.55 -1.46
N LYS A 31 2.05 4.74 -2.52
CA LYS A 31 1.59 3.35 -2.44
C LYS A 31 2.38 2.80 -1.27
N GLN A 32 1.74 2.72 -0.12
CA GLN A 32 2.34 2.22 1.11
C GLN A 32 2.87 0.89 0.64
N GLU A 33 4.19 0.73 0.59
CA GLU A 33 4.80 -0.53 0.17
C GLU A 33 4.05 -1.58 0.95
N VAL A 34 3.18 -2.27 0.23
CA VAL A 34 2.14 -3.05 0.83
C VAL A 34 2.94 -4.18 1.41
N LYS A 35 3.24 -4.14 2.72
CA LYS A 35 4.12 -5.12 3.37
C LYS A 35 3.71 -6.48 2.83
N ASP A 36 4.54 -7.03 1.95
CA ASP A 36 4.14 -8.21 1.20
C ASP A 36 3.89 -9.37 2.15
N TRP A 37 4.52 -9.29 3.34
CA TRP A 37 4.46 -10.25 4.41
C TRP A 37 3.86 -9.64 5.69
N LEU A 38 2.78 -10.26 6.16
CA LEU A 38 2.07 -9.94 7.39
C LEU A 38 2.43 -10.95 8.47
N LYS A 39 2.59 -10.49 9.71
CA LYS A 39 2.76 -11.39 10.87
C LYS A 39 1.41 -11.96 11.30
N SER A 40 1.44 -13.04 12.08
CA SER A 40 0.22 -13.66 12.63
C SER A 40 -0.70 -12.68 13.36
N GLY A 41 -0.15 -11.68 14.07
CA GLY A 41 -0.96 -10.66 14.74
C GLY A 41 -1.66 -9.69 13.79
N GLU A 42 -1.03 -9.36 12.66
CA GLU A 42 -1.62 -8.49 11.63
C GLU A 42 -2.73 -9.22 10.88
N VAL A 43 -2.52 -10.50 10.54
CA VAL A 43 -3.54 -11.34 9.89
C VAL A 43 -4.78 -11.50 10.77
N ARG A 44 -4.62 -11.71 12.08
CA ARG A 44 -5.77 -11.77 13.01
C ARG A 44 -6.59 -10.49 13.03
N LYS A 45 -5.94 -9.33 12.94
CA LYS A 45 -6.62 -8.03 12.90
C LYS A 45 -7.39 -7.83 11.59
N ILE A 46 -6.80 -8.25 10.46
CA ILE A 46 -7.43 -8.12 9.13
C ILE A 46 -8.63 -9.05 9.00
N LEU A 47 -8.48 -10.32 9.36
CA LEU A 47 -9.55 -11.32 9.27
C LEU A 47 -10.53 -11.27 10.45
N GLN A 48 -10.25 -10.45 11.48
CA GLN A 48 -11.02 -10.39 12.74
C GLN A 48 -11.22 -11.77 13.41
N ILE A 49 -10.19 -12.61 13.39
CA ILE A 49 -10.25 -13.98 13.92
C ILE A 49 -9.38 -14.19 15.17
N SER A 50 -9.76 -15.21 15.95
CA SER A 50 -9.00 -15.68 17.09
C SER A 50 -7.68 -16.38 16.70
N ALA A 51 -6.79 -16.57 17.67
CA ALA A 51 -5.55 -17.34 17.47
C ALA A 51 -5.81 -18.81 17.08
N GLY A 52 -6.85 -19.43 17.64
CA GLY A 52 -7.25 -20.80 17.34
C GLY A 52 -7.84 -20.93 15.94
N SER A 53 -8.65 -19.96 15.52
CA SER A 53 -9.17 -19.89 14.14
C SER A 53 -8.03 -19.76 13.13
N LEU A 54 -7.03 -18.89 13.39
CA LEU A 54 -5.85 -18.78 12.52
C LEU A 54 -5.01 -20.06 12.52
N GLN A 55 -5.01 -20.84 13.60
CA GLN A 55 -4.37 -22.15 13.62
C GLN A 55 -5.14 -23.17 12.77
N ASN A 56 -6.47 -23.20 12.87
CA ASN A 56 -7.31 -24.07 12.04
C ASN A 56 -7.12 -23.76 10.55
N LEU A 57 -7.10 -22.48 10.15
CA LEU A 57 -6.84 -22.08 8.76
C LEU A 57 -5.47 -22.55 8.25
N ARG A 58 -4.46 -22.60 9.12
CA ARG A 58 -3.14 -23.16 8.77
C ARG A 58 -3.16 -24.68 8.63
N ILE A 59 -3.81 -25.38 9.57
CA ILE A 59 -3.89 -26.85 9.57
C ILE A 59 -4.69 -27.33 8.35
N ASN A 60 -5.78 -26.65 8.03
CA ASN A 60 -6.65 -26.96 6.90
C ASN A 60 -6.08 -26.54 5.54
N GLY A 61 -4.92 -25.87 5.49
CA GLY A 61 -4.28 -25.46 4.24
C GLY A 61 -4.90 -24.25 3.53
N PHE A 62 -5.91 -23.59 4.13
CA PHE A 62 -6.49 -22.35 3.57
C PHE A 62 -5.49 -21.19 3.59
N LEU A 63 -4.55 -21.20 4.53
CA LEU A 63 -3.48 -20.22 4.62
C LEU A 63 -2.13 -20.93 4.63
N ASN A 64 -1.22 -20.51 3.74
CA ASN A 64 0.13 -21.05 3.60
C ASN A 64 1.17 -20.12 4.23
N PRO A 65 1.48 -20.27 5.54
CA PRO A 65 2.45 -19.40 6.19
C PRO A 65 3.89 -19.79 5.84
N LYS A 66 4.77 -18.79 5.76
CA LYS A 66 6.21 -18.99 5.74
C LYS A 66 6.77 -18.81 7.15
N LYS A 67 7.46 -19.84 7.67
CA LYS A 67 8.10 -19.79 8.99
C LYS A 67 9.52 -19.24 8.87
N ILE A 68 9.81 -18.14 9.55
CA ILE A 68 11.15 -17.52 9.59
C ILE A 68 11.47 -17.20 11.05
N GLY A 69 12.54 -17.80 11.59
CA GLY A 69 12.98 -17.56 12.97
C GLY A 69 11.91 -17.85 14.04
N GLY A 70 11.07 -18.87 13.82
CA GLY A 70 9.98 -19.23 14.74
C GLY A 70 8.69 -18.42 14.58
N THR A 71 8.69 -17.35 13.78
CA THR A 71 7.49 -16.55 13.49
C THR A 71 6.87 -16.95 12.15
N TYR A 72 5.54 -17.01 12.10
CA TYR A 72 4.78 -17.25 10.86
C TYR A 72 4.43 -15.93 10.17
N TYR A 73 4.76 -15.87 8.89
CA TYR A 73 4.50 -14.77 7.96
C TYR A 73 3.54 -15.21 6.86
N TYR A 74 2.67 -14.32 6.42
CA TYR A 74 1.63 -14.61 5.42
C TYR A 74 1.69 -13.58 4.32
N ARG A 75 1.46 -13.97 3.07
CA ARG A 75 1.40 -12.99 1.99
C ARG A 75 0.11 -12.20 2.03
N LYS A 76 0.21 -10.88 1.98
CA LYS A 76 -0.99 -10.02 2.00
C LYS A 76 -1.94 -10.32 0.83
N ALA A 77 -1.40 -10.56 -0.37
CA ALA A 77 -2.20 -10.91 -1.54
C ALA A 77 -3.03 -12.19 -1.33
N GLU A 78 -2.53 -13.17 -0.57
CA GLU A 78 -3.30 -14.39 -0.25
C GLU A 78 -4.41 -14.10 0.76
N ILE A 79 -4.17 -13.22 1.74
CA ILE A 79 -5.21 -12.77 2.68
C ILE A 79 -6.31 -11.98 1.95
N GLU A 80 -5.94 -11.07 1.05
CA GLU A 80 -6.90 -10.26 0.28
C GLU A 80 -7.73 -11.11 -0.69
N LYS A 81 -7.17 -12.19 -1.23
CA LYS A 81 -7.93 -13.14 -2.08
C LYS A 81 -9.09 -13.78 -1.32
N LEU A 82 -8.94 -14.06 -0.03
CA LEU A 82 -10.02 -14.64 0.79
C LEU A 82 -11.25 -13.72 0.92
N PHE A 83 -11.10 -12.42 0.70
CA PHE A 83 -12.20 -11.46 0.73
C PHE A 83 -12.80 -11.15 -0.64
N LYS A 84 -12.21 -11.69 -1.72
CA LYS A 84 -12.62 -11.43 -3.10
C LYS A 84 -13.42 -12.58 -3.73
N GLU A 85 -13.89 -13.52 -2.92
CA GLU A 85 -14.91 -14.52 -3.30
C GLU A 85 -16.30 -14.11 -2.85
#